data_AF-A0A1G9MHV7-F1
#
_entry.id   AF-A0A1G9MHV7-F1
#
_cell.length_a   1.000
_cell.length_b   1.000
_cell.length_c   1.000
_cell.angle_alpha   90.00
_cell.angle_beta   90.00
_cell.angle_gamma   90.00
#
_symmetry.space_group_name_H-M   'P 1'
#
loop_
_entity.id
_entity.type
_entity.pdbx_description
1 polymer ?
#
loop_
_entity_poly.entity_id
_entity_poly.type
_entity_poly.pdbx_seq_one_letter_code
_entity_poly.pdbx_strand_id
1 'polypeptide(L)'
;MNNIKNQDERVLAQRRKIQSDGFQLLIYGLFLVIIVQMFFFQAPPSQYSGELLCLIGAGFYNLIRNLKLGNNIFVNNEGSYKSYFKNAAISGIGTMILVPILTGQKLEDVIGFYISYAIVYVVMLSVIYYLSKKKEEKIQKELDMDEDDIN
;
A
#
# COMPACT_ATOMS: atom_id res chain seq x y z
N MET A 1 19.08 -28.29 -24.53
CA MET A 1 18.42 -27.05 -24.97
C MET A 1 17.77 -26.24 -23.83
N ASN A 2 18.22 -26.39 -22.57
CA ASN A 2 17.51 -25.86 -21.38
C ASN A 2 18.19 -24.67 -20.66
N ASN A 3 19.34 -24.20 -21.12
CA ASN A 3 20.06 -23.08 -20.46
C ASN A 3 19.65 -21.69 -20.97
N ILE A 4 19.29 -21.57 -22.25
CA ILE A 4 18.93 -20.27 -22.86
C ILE A 4 17.59 -19.76 -22.29
N LYS A 5 16.60 -20.64 -22.15
CA LYS A 5 15.28 -20.30 -21.58
C LYS A 5 15.37 -19.86 -20.10
N ASN A 6 16.22 -20.53 -19.31
CA ASN A 6 16.49 -20.17 -17.92
C ASN A 6 17.24 -18.84 -17.77
N GLN A 7 18.12 -18.48 -18.72
CA GLN A 7 18.77 -17.17 -18.74
C GLN A 7 17.76 -16.07 -19.08
N ASP A 8 16.87 -16.30 -20.03
CA ASP A 8 15.83 -15.34 -20.40
C ASP A 8 14.87 -15.07 -19.23
N GLU A 9 14.43 -16.09 -18.49
CA GLU A 9 13.58 -15.90 -17.31
C GLU A 9 14.27 -15.10 -16.20
N ARG A 10 15.57 -15.33 -15.97
CA ARG A 10 16.35 -14.57 -14.98
C ARG A 10 16.53 -13.11 -15.40
N VAL A 11 16.82 -12.86 -16.68
CA VAL A 11 16.95 -11.49 -17.23
C VAL A 11 15.61 -10.76 -17.15
N LEU A 12 14.51 -11.45 -17.47
CA LEU A 12 13.17 -10.90 -17.40
C LEU A 12 12.75 -10.61 -15.95
N ALA A 13 13.10 -11.49 -15.01
CA ALA A 13 12.89 -11.27 -13.57
C ALA A 13 13.69 -10.08 -13.04
N GLN A 14 14.96 -9.95 -13.44
CA GLN A 14 15.79 -8.79 -13.08
C GLN A 14 15.22 -7.49 -13.64
N ARG A 15 14.78 -7.47 -14.90
CA ARG A 15 14.13 -6.29 -15.50
C ARG A 15 12.86 -5.89 -14.74
N ARG A 16 12.00 -6.85 -14.40
CA ARG A 16 10.80 -6.60 -13.59
C ARG A 16 11.13 -6.04 -12.21
N LYS A 17 12.19 -6.57 -11.57
CA LYS A 17 12.67 -6.08 -10.28
C LYS A 17 13.16 -4.63 -10.38
N ILE A 18 14.03 -4.31 -11.35
CA ILE A 18 14.54 -2.95 -11.58
C ILE A 18 13.38 -1.97 -11.86
N GLN A 19 12.39 -2.38 -12.65
CA GLN A 19 11.21 -1.56 -12.93
C GLN A 19 10.37 -1.32 -11.67
N SER A 20 10.21 -2.35 -10.83
CA SER A 20 9.53 -2.22 -9.53
C SER A 20 10.27 -1.29 -8.58
N ASP A 21 11.60 -1.44 -8.46
CA ASP A 21 12.44 -0.60 -7.61
C ASP A 21 12.42 0.86 -8.10
N GLY A 22 12.49 1.07 -9.43
CA GLY A 22 12.37 2.40 -10.04
C GLY A 22 11.01 3.05 -9.80
N PHE A 23 9.92 2.28 -9.89
CA PHE A 23 8.59 2.75 -9.54
C PHE A 23 8.50 3.14 -8.05
N GLN A 24 9.08 2.32 -7.16
CA GLN A 24 9.10 2.60 -5.72
C GLN A 24 9.89 3.88 -5.40
N LEU A 25 11.03 4.10 -6.07
CA LEU A 25 11.79 5.36 -5.96
C LEU A 25 10.97 6.57 -6.44
N LEU A 26 10.22 6.43 -7.53
CA LEU A 26 9.34 7.49 -8.03
C LEU A 26 8.27 7.84 -7.00
N ILE A 27 7.64 6.84 -6.38
CA ILE A 27 6.64 7.05 -5.31
C ILE A 27 7.28 7.77 -4.11
N TYR A 28 8.49 7.38 -3.70
CA TYR A 28 9.21 8.09 -2.62
C TYR A 28 9.56 9.53 -2.99
N GLY A 29 9.97 9.77 -4.24
CA GLY A 29 10.21 11.13 -4.75
C GLY A 29 8.94 11.97 -4.70
N LEU A 30 7.81 11.44 -5.17
CA LEU A 30 6.52 12.13 -5.13
C LEU A 30 6.10 12.47 -3.70
N PHE A 31 6.28 11.52 -2.78
CA PHE A 31 5.99 11.72 -1.37
C PHE A 31 6.85 12.82 -0.75
N LEU A 32 8.16 12.83 -1.06
CA LEU A 32 9.08 13.86 -0.59
C LEU A 32 8.70 15.24 -1.12
N VAL A 33 8.33 15.34 -2.40
CA VAL A 33 7.88 16.61 -3.01
C VAL A 33 6.66 17.17 -2.27
N ILE A 34 5.67 16.33 -1.97
CA ILE A 34 4.47 16.75 -1.21
C ILE A 34 4.86 17.24 0.19
N ILE A 35 5.74 16.54 0.90
CA ILE A 35 6.22 16.96 2.23
C ILE A 35 6.91 18.33 2.13
N VAL A 36 7.79 18.53 1.15
CA VAL A 36 8.50 19.80 0.99
C VAL A 36 7.53 20.94 0.68
N GLN A 37 6.58 20.72 -0.26
CA GLN A 37 5.56 21.69 -0.60
C GLN A 37 4.66 22.04 0.59
N MET A 38 4.25 21.04 1.37
CA MET A 38 3.34 21.23 2.49
C MET A 38 4.02 21.94 3.69
N PHE A 39 5.23 21.52 4.07
CA PHE A 39 5.86 21.99 5.31
C PHE A 39 6.85 23.13 5.11
N PHE A 40 7.65 23.11 4.03
CA PHE A 40 8.67 24.13 3.80
C PHE A 40 8.14 25.31 2.99
N PHE A 41 7.33 25.05 1.96
CA PHE A 41 6.73 26.10 1.14
C PHE A 41 5.38 26.59 1.68
N GLN A 42 4.80 25.93 2.68
CA GLN A 42 3.46 26.22 3.19
C GLN A 42 2.43 26.38 2.06
N ALA A 43 2.60 25.59 1.00
CA ALA A 43 1.85 25.77 -0.24
C ALA A 43 0.37 25.41 -0.02
N PRO A 44 -0.56 26.12 -0.68
CA PRO A 44 -1.98 25.78 -0.59
C PRO A 44 -2.25 24.38 -1.18
N PRO A 45 -3.29 23.67 -0.71
CA PRO A 45 -3.62 22.32 -1.17
C PRO A 45 -3.77 22.16 -2.68
N SER A 46 -4.19 23.23 -3.38
CA SER A 46 -4.30 23.22 -4.84
C SER A 46 -2.96 22.95 -5.53
N GLN A 47 -1.85 23.38 -4.94
CA GLN A 47 -0.53 23.35 -5.56
C GLN A 47 0.13 21.97 -5.54
N TYR A 48 -0.16 21.14 -4.54
CA TYR A 48 0.35 19.76 -4.45
C TYR A 48 -0.73 18.70 -4.72
N SER A 49 -1.94 19.14 -5.12
CA SER A 49 -3.09 18.25 -5.32
C SER A 49 -2.85 17.22 -6.43
N GLY A 50 -2.13 17.60 -7.49
CA GLY A 50 -1.82 16.70 -8.61
C GLY A 50 -0.91 15.55 -8.17
N GLU A 51 0.16 15.88 -7.45
CA GLU A 51 1.10 14.92 -6.87
C GLU A 51 0.37 13.99 -5.89
N LEU A 52 -0.49 14.56 -5.03
CA LEU A 52 -1.26 13.79 -4.07
C LEU A 52 -2.24 12.82 -4.75
N LEU A 53 -2.92 13.23 -5.82
CA LEU A 53 -3.77 12.37 -6.64
C LEU A 53 -2.97 11.26 -7.34
N CYS A 54 -1.80 11.58 -7.88
CA CYS A 54 -0.91 10.59 -8.48
C CYS A 54 -0.45 9.55 -7.46
N LEU A 55 -0.08 9.98 -6.24
CA LEU A 55 0.34 9.09 -5.16
C LEU A 55 -0.80 8.15 -4.74
N ILE A 56 -1.99 8.71 -4.51
CA ILE A 56 -3.19 7.93 -4.15
C ILE A 56 -3.57 6.97 -5.27
N GLY A 57 -3.65 7.45 -6.51
CA GLY A 57 -4.03 6.65 -7.67
C GLY A 57 -3.07 5.49 -7.93
N ALA A 58 -1.76 5.75 -7.82
CA ALA A 58 -0.73 4.72 -7.95
C ALA A 58 -0.81 3.66 -6.83
N GLY A 59 -1.10 4.07 -5.60
CA GLY A 59 -1.35 3.18 -4.48
C GLY A 59 -2.57 2.28 -4.70
N PHE A 60 -3.72 2.88 -5.07
CA PHE A 60 -4.95 2.13 -5.36
C PHE A 60 -4.80 1.19 -6.55
N TYR A 61 -4.11 1.61 -7.61
CA TYR A 61 -3.86 0.76 -8.78
C TYR A 61 -3.10 -0.52 -8.38
N ASN A 62 -2.03 -0.37 -7.60
CA ASN A 62 -1.27 -1.51 -7.09
C ASN A 62 -2.12 -2.39 -6.18
N LEU A 63 -2.88 -1.79 -5.26
CA LEU A 63 -3.77 -2.52 -4.37
C LEU A 63 -4.78 -3.38 -5.15
N ILE A 64 -5.53 -2.75 -6.07
CA ILE A 64 -6.53 -3.43 -6.89
C ILE A 64 -5.90 -4.52 -7.74
N ARG A 65 -4.70 -4.29 -8.31
CA ARG A 65 -4.03 -5.27 -9.15
C ARG A 65 -3.52 -6.47 -8.35
N ASN A 66 -3.01 -6.26 -7.13
CA ASN A 66 -2.66 -7.35 -6.22
C ASN A 66 -3.90 -8.15 -5.80
N LEU A 67 -4.99 -7.48 -5.43
CA LEU A 67 -6.28 -8.12 -5.18
C LEU A 67 -6.81 -8.87 -6.41
N LYS A 68 -6.61 -8.36 -7.63
CA LYS A 68 -7.02 -9.02 -8.87
C LYS A 68 -6.28 -10.32 -9.12
N LEU A 69 -4.98 -10.33 -8.86
CA LEU A 69 -4.10 -11.48 -9.06
C LEU A 69 -4.16 -12.49 -7.91
N GLY A 70 -4.97 -12.24 -6.87
CA GLY A 70 -5.02 -13.11 -5.68
C GLY A 70 -3.72 -13.09 -4.87
N ASN A 71 -2.83 -12.12 -5.14
CA ASN A 71 -1.60 -11.99 -4.38
C ASN A 71 -1.97 -11.51 -2.99
N ASN A 72 -1.73 -12.32 -1.98
CA ASN A 72 -2.06 -11.96 -0.61
C ASN A 72 -1.19 -10.77 -0.17
N ILE A 73 -1.82 -9.60 -0.09
CA ILE A 73 -1.16 -8.36 0.36
C ILE A 73 -0.78 -8.48 1.85
N PHE A 74 -1.50 -9.31 2.60
CA PHE A 74 -1.21 -9.65 3.98
C PHE A 74 -0.44 -10.97 3.99
N VAL A 75 0.88 -10.90 3.83
CA VAL A 75 1.80 -12.06 3.88
C VAL A 75 1.28 -13.11 4.89
N ASN A 76 1.09 -14.35 4.43
CA ASN A 76 0.32 -15.42 5.08
C ASN A 76 0.93 -15.98 6.38
N ASN A 77 1.70 -15.17 7.12
CA ASN A 77 2.17 -15.48 8.46
C ASN A 77 1.18 -14.90 9.47
N GLU A 78 0.76 -15.71 10.44
CA GLU A 78 -0.20 -15.38 11.51
C GLU A 78 0.16 -14.15 12.39
N GLY A 79 1.30 -13.50 12.15
CA GLY A 79 1.72 -12.23 12.76
C GLY A 79 1.70 -11.00 11.85
N SER A 80 1.48 -11.15 10.54
CA SER A 80 1.63 -10.10 9.53
C SER A 80 0.61 -8.97 9.70
N TYR A 81 -0.69 -9.32 9.80
CA TYR A 81 -1.76 -8.34 10.00
C TYR A 81 -1.57 -7.51 11.29
N LYS A 82 -1.20 -8.17 12.40
CA LYS A 82 -0.91 -7.50 13.67
C LYS A 82 0.31 -6.57 13.56
N SER A 83 1.33 -6.96 12.80
CA SER A 83 2.52 -6.15 12.57
C SER A 83 2.23 -4.90 11.72
N TYR A 84 1.44 -5.04 10.65
CA TYR A 84 0.95 -3.89 9.86
C TYR A 84 0.14 -2.91 10.71
N PHE A 85 -0.76 -3.42 11.56
CA PHE A 85 -1.55 -2.59 12.45
C PHE A 85 -0.68 -1.87 13.49
N LYS A 86 0.32 -2.56 14.05
CA LYS A 86 1.28 -1.97 15.00
C LYS A 86 2.11 -0.87 14.36
N ASN A 87 2.65 -1.10 13.15
CA ASN A 87 3.43 -0.10 12.43
C ASN A 87 2.57 1.12 12.05
N ALA A 88 1.33 0.89 11.59
CA ALA A 88 0.38 1.95 11.32
C ALA A 88 0.09 2.78 12.58
N ALA A 89 -0.18 2.14 13.72
CA ALA A 89 -0.42 2.82 14.99
C ALA A 89 0.78 3.64 15.46
N ILE A 90 2.00 3.10 15.40
CA ILE A 90 3.24 3.82 15.76
C ILE A 90 3.43 5.04 14.84
N SER A 91 3.26 4.87 13.53
CA SER A 91 3.36 5.97 12.58
C SER A 91 2.30 7.05 12.81
N GLY A 92 1.06 6.64 13.14
CA GLY A 92 -0.06 7.53 13.42
C GLY A 92 0.18 8.40 14.66
N ILE A 93 0.65 7.80 15.75
CA ILE A 93 1.03 8.53 16.97
C ILE A 93 2.18 9.51 16.67
N GLY A 94 3.19 9.09 15.90
CA GLY A 94 4.28 9.97 15.48
C GLY A 94 3.79 11.19 14.71
N THR A 95 2.87 11.00 13.76
CA THR A 95 2.27 12.10 13.00
C THR A 95 1.42 13.02 13.86
N MET A 96 0.69 12.49 14.84
CA MET A 96 -0.14 13.26 15.76
C MET A 96 0.66 14.25 16.62
N ILE A 97 1.92 13.91 16.93
CA ILE A 97 2.84 14.77 17.68
C ILE A 97 3.55 15.75 16.73
N LEU A 98 4.00 15.28 15.56
CA LEU A 98 4.77 16.09 14.61
C LEU A 98 3.93 17.21 13.96
N VAL A 99 2.67 16.96 13.63
CA VAL A 99 1.82 17.92 12.91
C VAL A 99 1.58 19.21 13.71
N PRO A 100 1.16 19.18 15.00
CA PRO A 100 1.06 20.38 15.82
C PRO A 100 2.37 21.17 15.94
N ILE A 101 3.51 20.46 16.07
CA ILE A 101 4.84 21.08 16.18
C ILE A 101 5.20 21.83 14.90
N LEU A 102 4.92 21.25 13.73
CA LEU A 102 5.30 21.82 12.44
C LEU A 102 4.33 22.88 11.93
N THR A 103 3.05 22.79 12.28
CA THR A 103 1.99 23.67 11.75
C THR A 103 1.48 24.71 12.75
N GLY A 104 1.82 24.57 14.03
CA GLY A 104 1.29 25.41 15.10
C GLY A 104 -0.21 25.18 15.40
N GLN A 105 -0.83 24.15 14.82
CA GLN A 105 -2.24 23.82 15.06
C GLN A 105 -2.47 23.32 16.49
N LYS A 106 -3.67 23.57 17.00
CA LYS A 106 -4.08 23.06 18.31
C LYS A 106 -4.16 21.54 18.27
N LEU A 107 -3.68 20.93 19.35
CA LEU A 107 -3.63 19.48 19.48
C LEU A 107 -5.02 18.86 19.36
N GLU A 108 -6.07 19.51 19.91
CA GLU A 108 -7.48 19.09 19.85
C GLU A 108 -8.00 18.90 18.42
N ASP A 109 -7.73 19.85 17.52
CA ASP A 109 -8.16 19.79 16.12
C ASP A 109 -7.49 18.63 15.39
N VAL A 110 -6.21 18.38 15.70
CA VAL A 110 -5.43 17.27 15.14
C VAL A 110 -5.92 15.92 15.66
N ILE A 111 -6.32 15.83 16.94
CA ILE A 111 -6.93 14.60 17.49
C ILE A 111 -8.22 14.27 16.75
N GLY A 112 -9.12 15.24 16.58
CA GLY A 112 -10.40 15.05 15.92
C GLY A 112 -10.23 14.53 14.49
N PHE A 113 -9.32 15.15 13.74
CA PHE A 113 -8.97 14.72 12.40
C PHE A 113 -8.40 13.29 12.39
N TYR A 114 -7.47 12.97 13.29
CA TYR A 114 -6.86 11.65 13.39
C TYR A 114 -7.87 10.54 13.70
N ILE A 115 -8.80 10.77 14.63
CA ILE A 115 -9.85 9.79 14.96
C ILE A 115 -10.72 9.52 13.73
N SER A 116 -11.12 10.57 13.00
CA SER A 116 -11.93 10.41 11.77
C SER A 116 -11.18 9.59 10.71
N TYR A 117 -9.89 9.88 10.52
CA TYR A 117 -9.02 9.15 9.60
C TYR A 117 -8.85 7.69 10.01
N ALA A 118 -8.64 7.42 11.31
CA ALA A 118 -8.47 6.07 11.83
C ALA A 118 -9.70 5.20 11.58
N ILE A 119 -10.92 5.75 11.75
CA ILE A 119 -12.17 5.03 11.47
C ILE A 119 -12.25 4.67 9.99
N VAL A 120 -12.05 5.64 9.09
CA VAL A 120 -12.09 5.41 7.64
C VAL A 120 -11.03 4.37 7.22
N TYR A 121 -9.83 4.45 7.79
CA TYR A 121 -8.74 3.52 7.53
C TYR A 121 -9.07 2.08 7.96
N VAL A 122 -9.64 1.89 9.15
CA VAL A 122 -10.07 0.56 9.64
C VAL A 122 -11.16 -0.03 8.75
N VAL A 123 -12.14 0.78 8.33
CA VAL A 123 -13.18 0.34 7.40
C VAL A 123 -12.58 -0.08 6.06
N MET A 124 -11.68 0.75 5.49
CA MET A 124 -11.00 0.41 4.23
C MET A 124 -10.20 -0.88 4.35
N LEU A 125 -9.39 -1.05 5.41
CA LEU A 125 -8.62 -2.26 5.64
C LEU A 125 -9.51 -3.51 5.76
N SER A 126 -10.64 -3.39 6.46
CA SER A 126 -11.59 -4.47 6.62
C SER A 126 -12.19 -4.92 5.28
N VAL A 127 -12.54 -3.95 4.43
CA VAL A 127 -13.03 -4.23 3.06
C VAL A 127 -11.96 -4.93 2.23
N ILE A 128 -10.71 -4.45 2.28
CA ILE A 128 -9.59 -5.07 1.56
C ILE A 128 -9.37 -6.50 2.04
N TYR A 129 -9.34 -6.72 3.36
CA TYR A 129 -9.17 -8.05 3.96
C TYR A 129 -10.27 -9.02 3.52
N TYR A 130 -11.52 -8.58 3.55
CA TYR A 130 -12.66 -9.39 3.10
C TYR A 130 -12.56 -9.76 1.61
N LEU A 131 -12.19 -8.80 0.76
CA LEU A 131 -12.02 -9.04 -0.68
C LEU A 131 -10.83 -9.97 -0.98
N SER A 132 -9.73 -9.85 -0.24
CA SER A 132 -8.58 -10.76 -0.33
C SER A 132 -9.01 -12.19 0.02
N LYS A 133 -9.60 -12.39 1.21
CA LYS A 133 -9.99 -13.71 1.70
C LYS A 133 -10.98 -14.41 0.78
N LYS A 134 -12.00 -13.69 0.30
CA LYS A 134 -12.99 -14.24 -0.65
C LYS A 134 -12.33 -14.75 -1.94
N LYS A 135 -11.26 -14.11 -2.39
CA LYS A 135 -10.53 -14.53 -3.59
C LYS A 135 -9.59 -15.68 -3.34
N GLU A 136 -8.89 -15.68 -2.21
CA GLU A 136 -8.09 -16.83 -1.78
C GLU A 136 -8.95 -18.09 -1.71
N GLU A 137 -10.13 -18.01 -1.08
CA GLU A 137 -11.09 -19.13 -1.01
C GLU A 137 -11.58 -19.58 -2.39
N LYS A 138 -11.71 -18.66 -3.36
CA LYS A 138 -12.13 -19.00 -4.72
C LYS A 138 -11.03 -19.73 -5.50
N ILE A 139 -9.79 -19.28 -5.37
CA ILE A 139 -8.63 -19.90 -6.00
C ILE A 139 -8.40 -21.30 -5.41
N GLN A 140 -8.50 -21.44 -4.08
CA GLN A 140 -8.35 -22.73 -3.41
C GLN A 140 -9.41 -23.74 -3.88
N LYS A 141 -10.67 -23.32 -3.99
CA LYS A 141 -11.74 -24.18 -4.52
C LYS A 141 -11.54 -24.59 -5.98
N GLU A 142 -11.00 -23.70 -6.82
CA GLU A 142 -10.67 -24.04 -8.22
C GLU A 142 -9.55 -25.08 -8.28
N LEU A 143 -8.52 -24.95 -7.43
CA LEU A 143 -7.43 -25.93 -7.33
C LEU A 143 -7.90 -27.30 -6.81
N ASP A 144 -8.74 -27.31 -5.77
CA ASP A 144 -9.25 -28.56 -5.19
C ASP A 144 -10.14 -29.34 -6.20
N MET A 145 -10.94 -28.64 -7.02
CA MET A 145 -11.73 -29.28 -8.08
C MET A 145 -10.88 -29.83 -9.22
N ASP A 146 -9.81 -29.12 -9.60
CA ASP A 146 -8.88 -29.58 -10.65
C ASP A 146 -8.09 -30.83 -10.18
N GLU A 147 -7.78 -30.96 -8.88
CA GLU A 147 -7.14 -32.17 -8.34
C GLU A 147 -8.09 -33.38 -8.26
N ASP A 148 -9.38 -33.14 -7.99
CA ASP A 148 -10.41 -34.20 -7.96
C ASP A 148 -10.78 -34.70 -9.37
N ASP A 149 -10.72 -33.86 -10.41
CA ASP A 149 -10.98 -34.25 -11.81
C ASP A 149 -9.82 -35.02 -12.49
N ILE A 150 -8.64 -35.09 -11.84
CA ILE A 150 -7.45 -35.81 -12.32
C ILE A 150 -7.32 -37.21 -11.69
N ASN A 151 -8.11 -37.54 -10.66
CA ASN A 151 -8.21 -38.88 -10.05
C ASN A 151 -9.38 -39.71 -10.59
#